data_AF-A0A5S9R3Q5-F1
#
_entry.id   AF-A0A5S9R3Q5-F1
#
_cell.length_a   1.000
_cell.length_b   1.000
_cell.length_c   1.000
_cell.angle_alpha   90.00
_cell.angle_beta   90.00
_cell.angle_gamma   90.00
#
_symmetry.space_group_name_H-M   'P 1'
#
loop_
_entity.id
_entity.type
_entity.pdbx_description
1 polymer ?
#
loop_
_entity_poly.entity_id
_entity_poly.type
_entity_poly.pdbx_seq_one_letter_code
_entity_poly.pdbx_strand_id
1 'polypeptide(L)' 'MHSCLGAALARMESAIALERLLDFMPRYEVIWDEGKRVAMQNVTGWSHVPVRVLK' A
#
# COMPACT_ATOMS: atom_id res chain seq x y z
N MET A 1 -2.78 22.81 16.44
CA MET A 1 -2.94 21.35 16.33
C MET A 1 -3.61 21.08 14.99
N HIS A 2 -3.03 20.27 14.11
CA HIS A 2 -3.63 19.96 12.80
C HIS A 2 -3.76 18.45 12.65
N SER A 3 -4.97 17.94 12.86
CA SER A 3 -5.31 16.58 12.46
C SER A 3 -5.71 16.59 10.99
N CYS A 4 -5.33 15.54 10.26
CA CYS A 4 -5.78 15.37 8.88
C CYS A 4 -7.31 15.21 8.87
N LEU A 5 -8.02 16.14 8.22
CA LEU A 5 -9.47 16.08 8.04
C LEU A 5 -9.90 14.76 7.39
N GLY A 6 -9.09 14.27 6.44
CA GLY A 6 -9.30 13.01 5.73
C GLY A 6 -8.90 11.75 6.51
N ALA A 7 -8.46 11.85 7.78
CA ALA A 7 -7.94 10.68 8.49
C ALA A 7 -8.97 9.55 8.62
N ALA A 8 -10.26 9.86 8.78
CA ALA A 8 -11.32 8.86 8.82
C ALA A 8 -11.54 8.20 7.45
N LEU A 9 -11.53 8.99 6.38
CA LEU A 9 -11.69 8.49 5.02
C LEU A 9 -10.51 7.60 4.61
N ALA A 10 -9.27 8.04 4.84
CA ALA A 10 -8.07 7.26 4.53
C ALA A 10 -8.06 5.90 5.24
N ARG A 11 -8.57 5.82 6.48
CA ARG A 11 -8.73 4.53 7.19
C ARG A 11 -9.76 3.63 6.51
N MET A 12 -10.91 4.17 6.12
CA MET A 12 -11.95 3.41 5.43
C MET A 12 -11.45 2.89 4.07
N GLU A 13 -10.83 3.76 3.27
CA GLU A 13 -10.28 3.41 1.96
C GLU A 13 -9.21 2.32 2.09
N SER A 14 -8.31 2.45 3.07
CA SER A 14 -7.27 1.45 3.34
C SER A 14 -7.86 0.10 3.74
N ALA A 15 -8.89 0.08 4.60
CA ALA A 15 -9.55 -1.15 5.00
C ALA A 15 -10.16 -1.88 3.80
N ILE A 16 -10.96 -1.17 2.99
CA ILE A 16 -11.60 -1.75 1.79
C ILE A 16 -10.55 -2.23 0.78
N ALA A 17 -9.51 -1.43 0.53
CA ALA A 17 -8.45 -1.79 -0.41
C ALA A 17 -7.69 -3.04 0.03
N LEU A 18 -7.33 -3.15 1.31
CA LEU A 18 -6.63 -4.32 1.85
C LEU A 18 -7.50 -5.57 1.85
N GLU A 19 -8.78 -5.45 2.20
CA GLU A 19 -9.74 -6.56 2.13
C GLU A 19 -9.81 -7.12 0.70
N ARG A 20 -10.04 -6.27 -0.29
CA ARG A 20 -10.13 -6.73 -1.70
C ARG A 20 -8.82 -7.23 -2.26
N LEU A 21 -7.70 -6.66 -1.82
CA LEU A 21 -6.39 -7.16 -2.20
C LEU A 21 -6.17 -8.59 -1.67
N LEU A 22 -6.55 -8.87 -0.42
CA LEU A 22 -6.41 -10.19 0.19
C LEU A 22 -7.42 -11.21 -0.35
N ASP A 23 -8.62 -10.79 -0.76
CA ASP A 23 -9.55 -11.68 -1.48
C ASP A 23 -8.98 -12.13 -2.83
N PHE A 24 -8.29 -11.23 -3.55
CA PHE A 24 -7.71 -11.51 -4.87
C PHE A 24 -6.35 -12.21 -4.79
N MET A 25 -5.51 -11.81 -3.83
CA MET A 25 -4.16 -12.31 -3.61
C MET A 25 -4.00 -12.69 -2.13
N PRO A 26 -4.60 -13.80 -1.67
CA PRO A 26 -4.59 -14.18 -0.26
C PRO A 26 -3.20 -14.55 0.25
N ARG A 27 -2.35 -15.03 -0.66
CA ARG A 27 -0.94 -15.32 -0.40
C ARG A 27 -0.10 -14.70 -1.49
N TYR A 28 0.90 -13.92 -1.12
CA TYR A 28 1.85 -13.33 -2.05
C TYR A 28 3.20 -13.11 -1.38
N GLU A 29 4.22 -12.98 -2.22
CA GLU A 29 5.55 -12.55 -1.81
C GLU A 29 5.85 -11.21 -2.48
N VAL A 30 6.47 -10.30 -1.73
CA VAL A 30 6.97 -9.04 -2.29
C VAL A 30 8.38 -9.28 -2.82
N ILE A 31 8.64 -8.85 -4.05
CA ILE A 31 9.97 -8.94 -4.65
C ILE A 31 10.73 -7.65 -4.29
N TRP A 32 11.33 -7.65 -3.10
CA TRP A 32 11.96 -6.46 -2.52
C TRP A 32 13.14 -5.92 -3.33
N ASP A 33 13.89 -6.80 -4.01
CA ASP A 33 15.04 -6.43 -4.83
C ASP A 33 14.67 -5.53 -6.03
N GLU A 34 13.42 -5.58 -6.47
CA GLU A 34 12.90 -4.76 -7.57
C GLU A 34 12.11 -3.54 -7.09
N GLY A 35 11.94 -3.38 -5.77
CA GLY A 35 11.19 -2.27 -5.19
C GLY A 35 11.85 -0.92 -5.44
N LYS A 36 11.06 0.09 -5.85
CA LYS A 36 11.53 1.48 -6.06
C LYS A 36 10.80 2.44 -5.14
N ARG A 37 11.53 3.05 -4.20
CA ARG A 37 11.01 4.12 -3.33
C ARG A 37 10.80 5.39 -4.14
N VAL A 38 9.81 6.18 -3.77
CA VAL A 38 9.75 7.58 -4.24
C VAL A 38 10.81 8.40 -3.51
N ALA A 39 11.45 9.34 -4.21
CA ALA A 39 12.41 10.29 -3.64
C ALA A 39 11.76 11.67 -3.48
N MET A 40 10.69 11.74 -2.67
CA MET A 40 9.96 12.98 -2.36
C MET A 40 10.27 13.44 -0.93
N GLN A 41 10.34 14.76 -0.70
CA GLN A 41 10.70 15.30 0.63
C GLN A 41 9.55 15.25 1.65
N ASN A 42 8.31 15.26 1.19
CA ASN A 42 7.11 15.45 2.02
C ASN A 42 6.22 14.20 2.13
N VAL A 43 6.38 13.23 1.23
CA VAL A 43 5.55 12.03 1.16
C VAL A 43 6.46 10.81 1.00
N THR A 44 6.33 9.85 1.91
CA THR A 44 7.06 8.57 1.86
C THR A 44 6.20 7.53 1.14
N GLY A 45 6.81 6.70 0.30
CA GLY A 45 6.11 5.64 -0.41
C GLY A 45 6.97 4.88 -1.38
N TRP A 46 6.32 4.15 -2.28
CA TRP A 46 6.94 3.40 -3.37
C TRP A 46 6.29 3.81 -4.69
N SER A 47 7.09 3.97 -5.75
CA SER A 47 6.59 4.08 -7.12
C SER A 47 6.43 2.73 -7.78
N HIS A 48 7.11 1.70 -7.27
CA HIS A 48 7.02 0.33 -7.77
C HIS A 48 7.26 -0.68 -6.63
N VAL A 49 6.31 -1.60 -6.43
CA VAL A 49 6.41 -2.73 -5.49
C VAL A 49 5.82 -3.96 -6.19
N PRO A 50 6.63 -4.73 -6.93
CA PRO A 50 6.15 -5.93 -7.59
C PRO A 50 5.88 -7.04 -6.56
N VAL A 51 4.84 -7.82 -6.82
CA VAL A 51 4.43 -8.96 -5.99
C VAL A 51 4.22 -10.19 -6.85
N ARG A 52 4.46 -11.37 -6.29
CA ARG A 52 4.14 -12.66 -6.88
C ARG A 52 3.09 -13.36 -6.04
N VAL A 53 1.93 -13.65 -6.63
CA VAL A 53 0.86 -14.42 -5.97
C VAL A 53 1.29 -15.88 -5.83
N LEU A 54 1.11 -16.42 -4.63
CA LEU A 54 1.35 -17.83 -4.34
C LEU A 54 0.05 -18.62 -4.52
N LYS A 55 0.12 -19.76 -5.19
CA LYS A 55 -0.99 -20.72 -5.26
C LYS A 55 -1.20 -21.44 -3.93
#